data_AF-A0A1H9JJ57-F1
#
_entry.id   AF-A0A1H9JJ57-F1
#
_cell.length_a   1.000
_cell.length_b   1.000
_cell.length_c   1.000
_cell.angle_alpha   90.00
_cell.angle_beta   90.00
_cell.angle_gamma   90.00
#
_symmetry.space_group_name_H-M   'P 1'
#
loop_
_entity.id
_entity.type
_entity.pdbx_description
1 polymer ?
#
loop_
_entity_poly.entity_id
_entity_poly.type
_entity_poly.pdbx_seq_one_letter_code
_entity_poly.pdbx_strand_id
1 'polypeptide(L)'
;MTAEWAGPAVTAAIISSLIAIIGWLVSYRMTRRLETVRRDEKVRDFQIALLAEIRSERHHLATLDLAGDLEHVRAQYAAAEQHGRAYAPMVPRIAGPLVFPNVVKEIHILPERTIDPVVLYFRQVQLVERFIEDLRGERFRSLESARQIAMYADYIELMRYWRVMAEQACEALEASLGASRPVSSSASVR
;
A
#
# COMPACT_ATOMS: atom_id res chain seq x y z
N MET A 1 -21.89 38.78 61.28
CA MET A 1 -23.10 39.03 60.48
C MET A 1 -22.94 38.23 59.19
N THR A 2 -23.50 37.03 59.20
CA THR A 2 -23.34 36.00 58.16
C THR A 2 -24.40 36.18 57.08
N ALA A 3 -24.00 35.89 55.84
CA ALA A 3 -24.73 36.16 54.62
C ALA A 3 -26.13 35.51 54.53
N GLU A 4 -27.16 36.33 54.33
CA GLU A 4 -28.51 35.91 53.93
C GLU A 4 -28.91 36.44 52.53
N TRP A 5 -27.95 36.84 51.68
CA TRP A 5 -28.25 37.53 50.40
C TRP A 5 -27.88 36.76 49.13
N ALA A 6 -27.53 35.47 49.24
CA ALA A 6 -27.48 34.59 48.07
C ALA A 6 -28.85 33.93 47.89
N GLY A 7 -29.79 34.65 47.24
CA GLY A 7 -31.11 34.11 46.92
C GLY A 7 -31.03 32.86 46.04
N PRO A 8 -32.10 32.06 45.95
CA PRO A 8 -32.16 30.80 45.19
C PRO A 8 -31.68 30.91 43.73
N ALA A 9 -31.77 32.10 43.13
CA ALA A 9 -31.29 32.39 41.79
C ALA A 9 -29.76 32.34 41.68
N VAL A 10 -29.02 32.80 42.69
CA VAL A 10 -27.54 32.80 42.69
C VAL A 10 -27.01 31.37 42.83
N THR A 11 -27.61 30.58 43.73
CA THR A 11 -27.25 29.17 43.91
C THR A 11 -27.59 28.36 42.66
N ALA A 12 -28.75 28.59 42.04
CA ALA A 12 -29.12 27.97 40.77
C ALA A 12 -28.15 28.33 39.64
N ALA A 13 -27.78 29.61 39.49
CA ALA A 13 -26.83 30.05 38.46
C ALA A 13 -25.45 29.42 38.62
N ILE A 14 -24.96 29.29 39.86
CA ILE A 14 -23.69 28.60 40.15
C ILE A 14 -23.78 27.12 39.76
N ILE A 15 -24.84 26.43 40.17
CA ILE A 15 -25.03 25.00 39.85
C ILE A 15 -25.14 24.79 38.34
N SER A 16 -25.93 25.61 37.64
CA SER A 16 -26.08 25.54 36.18
C SER A 16 -24.76 25.78 35.46
N SER A 17 -23.96 26.75 35.92
CA SER A 17 -22.63 27.04 35.34
C SER A 17 -21.67 25.86 35.56
N LEU A 18 -21.72 25.23 36.73
CA LEU A 18 -20.87 24.09 37.08
C LEU A 18 -21.20 22.86 36.23
N ILE A 19 -22.49 22.57 36.04
CA ILE A 19 -22.98 21.49 35.17
C ILE A 19 -22.56 21.73 33.72
N ALA A 20 -22.68 22.97 33.23
CA ALA A 20 -22.27 23.33 31.87
C ALA A 20 -20.75 23.11 31.65
N ILE A 21 -19.92 23.54 32.59
CA ILE A 21 -18.45 23.36 32.53
C ILE A 21 -18.09 21.86 32.54
N ILE A 22 -18.72 21.07 33.41
CA ILE A 22 -18.49 19.62 33.47
C ILE A 22 -18.95 18.94 32.16
N GLY A 23 -20.11 19.31 31.64
CA GLY A 23 -20.65 18.80 30.37
C GLY A 23 -19.71 19.08 29.20
N TRP A 24 -19.17 20.29 29.11
CA TRP A 24 -18.18 20.67 28.10
C TRP A 24 -16.88 19.87 28.25
N LEU A 25 -16.37 19.70 29.47
CA LEU A 25 -15.13 18.94 29.73
C LEU A 25 -15.27 17.45 29.37
N VAL A 26 -16.42 16.84 29.70
CA VAL A 26 -16.73 15.45 29.35
C VAL A 26 -16.89 15.31 27.83
N SER A 27 -17.64 16.22 27.20
CA SER A 27 -17.81 16.24 25.74
C SER A 27 -16.48 16.38 25.03
N TYR A 28 -15.64 17.33 25.44
CA TYR A 28 -14.30 17.55 24.87
C TYR A 28 -13.39 16.31 24.99
N ARG A 29 -13.41 15.62 26.13
CA ARG A 29 -12.67 14.36 26.32
C ARG A 29 -13.21 13.23 25.46
N MET A 30 -14.53 13.11 25.34
CA MET A 30 -15.17 12.08 24.51
C MET A 30 -14.85 12.30 23.03
N THR A 31 -14.93 13.54 22.56
CA THR A 31 -14.63 13.91 21.17
C THR A 31 -13.18 13.58 20.82
N ARG A 32 -12.21 13.92 21.68
CA ARG A 32 -10.80 13.55 21.46
C ARG A 32 -10.57 12.04 21.39
N ARG A 33 -11.26 11.25 22.22
CA ARG A 33 -11.16 9.77 22.17
C ARG A 33 -11.75 9.20 20.88
N LEU A 34 -12.88 9.73 20.44
CA LEU A 34 -13.50 9.31 19.18
C LEU A 34 -12.62 9.67 17.98
N GLU A 35 -11.95 10.83 18.01
CA GLU A 35 -11.00 11.22 16.97
C GLU A 35 -9.79 10.28 16.88
N THR A 36 -9.21 9.87 18.01
CA THR A 36 -8.11 8.90 18.02
C THR A 36 -8.55 7.53 17.50
N VAL A 37 -9.71 7.04 17.96
CA VAL A 37 -10.25 5.75 17.49
C VAL A 37 -10.51 5.77 15.98
N ARG A 38 -11.14 6.84 15.46
CA ARG A 38 -11.38 6.99 14.02
C ARG A 38 -10.09 7.03 13.21
N ARG A 39 -9.04 7.68 13.74
CA ARG A 39 -7.73 7.72 13.09
C ARG A 39 -7.11 6.31 13.05
N ASP A 40 -7.17 5.57 14.15
CA ASP A 40 -6.61 4.22 14.23
C ASP A 40 -7.37 3.24 13.32
N GLU A 41 -8.70 3.33 13.27
CA GLU A 41 -9.54 2.57 12.34
C GLU A 41 -9.18 2.87 10.88
N LYS A 42 -9.06 4.15 10.54
CA LYS A 42 -8.66 4.58 9.19
C LYS A 42 -7.28 4.04 8.80
N VAL A 43 -6.30 4.14 9.70
CA VAL A 43 -4.94 3.63 9.48
C VAL A 43 -4.94 2.11 9.29
N ARG A 44 -5.75 1.39 10.07
CA ARG A 44 -5.91 -0.07 9.93
C ARG A 44 -6.55 -0.45 8.60
N ASP A 45 -7.65 0.21 8.23
CA ASP A 45 -8.39 -0.09 7.00
C ASP A 45 -7.54 0.19 5.76
N PHE A 46 -6.73 1.25 5.79
CA PHE A 46 -5.76 1.56 4.74
C PHE A 46 -4.70 0.47 4.60
N GLN A 47 -4.12 0.03 5.71
CA GLN A 47 -3.14 -1.05 5.69
C GLN A 47 -3.73 -2.37 5.18
N ILE A 48 -4.98 -2.69 5.56
CA ILE A 48 -5.69 -3.89 5.07
C ILE A 48 -5.92 -3.79 3.56
N ALA A 49 -6.41 -2.64 3.07
CA ALA A 49 -6.68 -2.44 1.66
C ALA A 49 -5.40 -2.53 0.81
N LEU A 50 -4.32 -1.87 1.25
CA LEU A 50 -3.01 -1.96 0.60
C LEU A 50 -2.48 -3.40 0.63
N LEU A 51 -2.57 -4.09 1.76
CA LEU A 51 -2.12 -5.47 1.88
C LEU A 51 -2.88 -6.40 0.93
N ALA A 52 -4.20 -6.23 0.80
CA ALA A 52 -5.00 -7.04 -0.09
C ALA A 52 -4.60 -6.85 -1.57
N GLU A 53 -4.39 -5.59 -2.00
CA GLU A 53 -3.92 -5.26 -3.35
C GLU A 53 -2.54 -5.86 -3.63
N ILE A 54 -1.55 -5.55 -2.80
CA ILE A 54 -0.16 -6.02 -2.98
C ILE A 54 -0.09 -7.54 -2.92
N ARG A 55 -0.86 -8.18 -2.03
CA ARG A 55 -0.89 -9.64 -1.90
C ARG A 55 -1.48 -10.31 -3.14
N SER A 56 -2.51 -9.70 -3.74
CA SER A 56 -3.12 -10.18 -4.99
C SER A 56 -2.09 -10.15 -6.12
N GLU A 57 -1.38 -9.04 -6.28
CA GLU A 57 -0.33 -8.90 -7.30
C GLU A 57 0.86 -9.83 -7.03
N ARG A 58 1.30 -9.96 -5.77
CA ARG A 58 2.35 -10.93 -5.37
C ARG A 58 1.97 -12.36 -5.77
N HIS A 59 0.71 -12.75 -5.55
CA HIS A 59 0.24 -14.09 -5.94
C HIS A 59 0.33 -14.27 -7.46
N HIS A 60 -0.10 -13.27 -8.23
CA HIS A 60 0.03 -13.30 -9.69
C HIS A 60 1.50 -13.45 -10.12
N LEU A 61 2.41 -12.62 -9.58
CA LEU A 61 3.85 -12.69 -9.87
C LEU A 61 4.49 -14.04 -9.51
N ALA A 62 3.98 -14.71 -8.47
CA ALA A 62 4.48 -16.02 -8.07
C ALA A 62 4.14 -17.14 -9.07
N THR A 63 3.12 -16.94 -9.92
CA THR A 63 2.71 -17.91 -10.94
C THR A 63 3.50 -17.81 -12.24
N LEU A 64 4.29 -16.74 -12.43
CA LEU A 64 5.02 -16.48 -13.67
C LEU A 64 6.34 -17.27 -13.70
N ASP A 65 6.57 -18.01 -14.79
CA ASP A 65 7.86 -18.63 -15.10
C ASP A 65 8.75 -17.68 -15.90
N LEU A 66 9.28 -16.67 -15.22
CA LEU A 66 10.09 -15.63 -15.83
C LEU A 66 11.38 -16.15 -16.50
N ALA A 67 11.92 -17.27 -15.99
CA ALA A 67 13.13 -17.87 -16.57
C ALA A 67 12.78 -18.64 -17.85
N GLY A 68 11.73 -19.45 -17.81
CA GLY A 68 11.20 -20.14 -18.99
C GLY A 68 10.78 -19.18 -20.09
N ASP A 69 10.12 -18.07 -19.74
CA ASP A 69 9.68 -17.04 -20.69
C ASP A 69 10.86 -16.40 -21.44
N LEU A 70 11.95 -16.07 -20.72
CA LEU A 70 13.15 -15.51 -21.35
C LEU A 70 13.79 -16.50 -22.32
N GLU A 71 13.89 -17.77 -21.93
CA GLU A 71 14.48 -18.80 -22.78
C GLU A 71 13.61 -19.07 -24.01
N HIS A 72 12.28 -19.09 -23.84
CA HIS A 72 11.35 -19.20 -24.96
C HIS A 72 11.52 -18.05 -25.96
N VAL A 73 11.60 -16.81 -25.48
CA VAL A 73 11.80 -15.64 -26.34
C VAL A 73 13.14 -15.71 -27.08
N ARG A 74 14.22 -16.13 -26.42
CA ARG A 74 15.52 -16.34 -27.08
C ARG A 74 15.45 -17.38 -28.20
N ALA A 75 14.79 -18.52 -27.94
CA ALA A 75 14.59 -19.56 -28.94
C ALA A 75 13.77 -19.04 -30.15
N GLN A 76 12.75 -18.22 -29.91
CA GLN A 76 11.97 -17.60 -30.98
C GLN A 76 12.78 -16.65 -31.85
N TYR A 77 13.68 -15.86 -31.25
CA TYR A 77 14.62 -15.02 -32.01
C TYR A 77 15.57 -15.86 -32.87
N ALA A 78 16.17 -16.92 -32.31
CA ALA A 78 17.06 -17.80 -33.05
C ALA A 78 16.35 -18.47 -34.25
N ALA A 79 15.13 -18.95 -34.04
CA ALA A 79 14.31 -19.50 -35.12
C ALA A 79 13.91 -18.43 -36.15
N ALA A 80 13.68 -17.20 -35.73
CA ALA A 80 13.34 -16.10 -36.63
C ALA A 80 14.50 -15.75 -37.57
N GLU A 81 15.72 -15.69 -37.02
CA GLU A 81 16.95 -15.46 -37.77
C GLU A 81 17.21 -16.58 -38.80
N GLN A 82 17.05 -17.84 -38.42
CA GLN A 82 17.20 -18.99 -39.33
C GLN A 82 16.25 -18.95 -40.53
N HIS A 83 15.05 -18.38 -40.35
CA HIS A 83 14.03 -18.30 -41.40
C HIS A 83 13.96 -16.92 -42.08
N GLY A 84 14.89 -15.99 -41.77
CA GLY A 84 14.90 -14.64 -42.34
C GLY A 84 13.65 -13.81 -42.03
N ARG A 85 12.97 -14.08 -40.91
CA ARG A 85 11.76 -13.38 -40.48
C ARG A 85 12.06 -12.43 -39.32
N ALA A 86 11.32 -11.32 -39.25
CA ALA A 86 11.34 -10.47 -38.06
C ALA A 86 10.53 -11.11 -36.92
N TYR A 87 10.99 -10.94 -35.68
CA TYR A 87 10.27 -11.36 -34.48
C TYR A 87 10.37 -10.28 -33.41
N ALA A 88 9.29 -10.09 -32.67
CA ALA A 88 9.27 -9.27 -31.47
C ALA A 88 8.27 -9.89 -30.49
N PRO A 89 8.62 -10.03 -29.19
CA PRO A 89 7.72 -10.58 -28.20
C PRO A 89 6.54 -9.64 -27.97
N MET A 90 5.36 -10.23 -27.74
CA MET A 90 4.19 -9.49 -27.29
C MET A 90 4.24 -9.36 -25.77
N VAL A 91 4.40 -8.13 -25.27
CA VAL A 91 4.37 -7.85 -23.84
C VAL A 91 3.00 -7.28 -23.46
N PRO A 92 2.20 -7.95 -22.62
CA PRO A 92 0.89 -7.46 -22.20
C PRO A 92 1.01 -6.26 -21.26
N ARG A 93 -0.02 -5.41 -21.23
CA ARG A 93 -0.14 -4.36 -20.22
C ARG A 93 -0.52 -4.98 -18.89
N ILE A 94 -0.03 -4.37 -17.81
CA ILE A 94 -0.41 -4.74 -16.44
C ILE A 94 -1.63 -3.91 -16.04
N ALA A 95 -2.49 -4.48 -15.20
CA ALA A 95 -3.55 -3.71 -14.54
C ALA A 95 -2.93 -2.82 -13.46
N GLY A 96 -3.15 -1.51 -13.56
CA GLY A 96 -2.62 -0.56 -12.58
C GLY A 96 -3.27 -0.71 -11.19
N PRO A 97 -2.64 -0.13 -10.16
CA PRO A 97 -3.12 -0.23 -8.79
C PRO A 97 -4.44 0.51 -8.59
N LEU A 98 -5.35 -0.08 -7.82
CA LEU A 98 -6.69 0.43 -7.53
C LEU A 98 -6.75 1.22 -6.22
N VAL A 99 -6.05 0.74 -5.18
CA VAL A 99 -6.10 1.30 -3.83
C VAL A 99 -5.07 2.40 -3.64
N PHE A 100 -3.82 2.15 -4.05
CA PHE A 100 -2.72 3.08 -3.77
C PHE A 100 -2.93 4.53 -4.24
N PRO A 101 -3.45 4.82 -5.46
CA PRO A 101 -3.67 6.20 -5.90
C PRO A 101 -4.63 7.00 -5.00
N ASN A 102 -5.53 6.30 -4.30
CA ASN A 102 -6.48 6.89 -3.37
C ASN A 102 -5.86 7.11 -1.99
N VAL A 103 -4.98 6.21 -1.56
CA VAL A 103 -4.35 6.24 -0.23
C VAL A 103 -3.11 7.15 -0.17
N VAL A 104 -2.37 7.29 -1.27
CA VAL A 104 -1.07 7.99 -1.30
C VAL A 104 -1.14 9.44 -0.82
N LYS A 105 -2.28 10.12 -1.01
CA LYS A 105 -2.51 11.51 -0.54
C LYS A 105 -2.45 11.63 0.99
N GLU A 106 -2.70 10.52 1.68
CA GLU A 106 -2.72 10.42 3.13
C GLU A 106 -1.65 9.45 3.64
N ILE A 107 -0.63 9.15 2.84
CA ILE A 107 0.39 8.14 3.21
C ILE A 107 1.09 8.43 4.54
N HIS A 108 1.15 9.70 4.95
CA HIS A 108 1.69 10.16 6.22
C HIS A 108 0.94 9.65 7.46
N ILE A 109 -0.26 9.07 7.31
CA ILE A 109 -0.98 8.44 8.43
C ILE A 109 -0.52 7.01 8.67
N LEU A 110 0.15 6.38 7.71
CA LEU A 110 0.66 5.02 7.86
C LEU A 110 1.82 4.99 8.86
N PRO A 111 2.03 3.85 9.55
CA PRO A 111 3.19 3.67 10.41
C PRO A 111 4.50 3.83 9.61
N GLU A 112 5.51 4.48 10.22
CA GLU A 112 6.79 4.79 9.57
C GLU A 112 7.43 3.58 8.88
N ARG A 113 7.37 2.42 9.54
CA ARG A 113 7.96 1.17 9.03
C ARG A 113 7.25 0.57 7.81
N THR A 114 6.03 1.03 7.49
CA THR A 114 5.28 0.54 6.32
C THR A 114 5.33 1.50 5.14
N ILE A 115 5.59 2.78 5.37
CA ILE A 115 5.63 3.79 4.30
C ILE A 115 6.67 3.43 3.24
N ASP A 116 7.91 3.19 3.64
CA ASP A 116 9.01 2.98 2.68
C ASP A 116 8.82 1.71 1.83
N PRO A 117 8.55 0.51 2.40
CA PRO A 117 8.28 -0.69 1.60
C PRO A 117 7.10 -0.53 0.63
N VAL A 118 6.02 0.12 1.06
CA VAL A 118 4.84 0.37 0.21
C VAL A 118 5.18 1.32 -0.95
N VAL A 119 5.91 2.40 -0.68
CA VAL A 119 6.31 3.36 -1.72
C VAL A 119 7.27 2.72 -2.72
N LEU A 120 8.26 1.95 -2.25
CA LEU A 120 9.19 1.23 -3.12
C LEU A 120 8.47 0.24 -4.02
N TYR A 121 7.49 -0.50 -3.49
CA TYR A 121 6.64 -1.38 -4.25
C TYR A 121 5.92 -0.66 -5.40
N PHE A 122 5.13 0.37 -5.12
CA PHE A 122 4.35 1.06 -6.15
C PHE A 122 5.22 1.87 -7.11
N ARG A 123 6.41 2.31 -6.68
CA ARG A 123 7.41 2.90 -7.58
C ARG A 123 7.92 1.87 -8.58
N GLN A 124 8.16 0.63 -8.13
CA GLN A 124 8.58 -0.45 -9.00
C GLN A 124 7.50 -0.83 -10.01
N VAL A 125 6.22 -0.85 -9.61
CA VAL A 125 5.07 -1.04 -10.51
C VAL A 125 5.12 -0.02 -11.65
N GLN A 126 5.25 1.28 -11.34
CA GLN A 126 5.31 2.33 -12.35
C GLN A 126 6.53 2.21 -13.29
N LEU A 127 7.67 1.75 -12.76
CA LEU A 127 8.87 1.54 -13.57
C LEU A 127 8.64 0.40 -14.56
N VAL A 128 8.06 -0.72 -14.11
CA VAL A 128 7.72 -1.86 -14.99
C VAL A 128 6.71 -1.43 -16.06
N GLU A 129 5.65 -0.71 -15.69
CA GLU A 129 4.65 -0.22 -16.65
C GLU A 129 5.28 0.63 -17.76
N ARG A 130 6.16 1.57 -17.40
CA ARG A 130 6.89 2.40 -18.38
C ARG A 130 7.78 1.56 -19.28
N PHE A 131 8.48 0.59 -18.71
CA PHE A 131 9.34 -0.31 -19.48
C PHE A 131 8.55 -1.18 -20.45
N ILE A 132 7.34 -1.61 -20.06
CA ILE A 132 6.41 -2.32 -20.95
C ILE A 132 6.01 -1.42 -22.12
N GLU A 133 5.74 -0.13 -21.90
CA GLU A 133 5.44 0.79 -23.00
C GLU A 133 6.61 0.92 -23.97
N ASP A 134 7.84 0.98 -23.45
CA ASP A 134 9.05 1.01 -24.28
C ASP A 134 9.20 -0.26 -25.14
N LEU A 135 8.97 -1.44 -24.56
CA LEU A 135 9.00 -2.73 -25.29
C LEU A 135 7.87 -2.87 -26.33
N ARG A 136 6.76 -2.19 -26.12
CA ARG A 136 5.61 -2.19 -27.05
C ARG A 136 5.75 -1.15 -28.16
N GLY A 137 6.67 -0.21 -28.03
CA GLY A 137 6.88 0.90 -28.95
C GLY A 137 7.47 0.47 -30.29
N GLU A 138 7.26 1.30 -31.32
CA GLU A 138 7.84 1.08 -32.66
C GLU A 138 9.36 1.11 -32.64
N ARG A 139 9.94 1.99 -31.80
CA ARG A 139 11.38 2.11 -31.63
C ARG A 139 12.02 0.79 -31.20
N PHE A 140 11.37 0.03 -30.32
CA PHE A 140 11.86 -1.28 -29.92
C PHE A 140 11.90 -2.24 -31.10
N ARG A 141 10.85 -2.27 -31.93
CA ARG A 141 10.77 -3.14 -33.12
C ARG A 141 11.82 -2.83 -34.18
N SER A 142 12.33 -1.60 -34.23
CA SER A 142 13.41 -1.22 -35.16
C SER A 142 14.82 -1.55 -34.67
N LEU A 143 14.99 -2.01 -33.42
CA LEU A 143 16.29 -2.40 -32.89
C LEU A 143 16.75 -3.74 -33.46
N GLU A 144 18.06 -3.98 -33.42
CA GLU A 144 18.63 -5.29 -33.72
C GLU A 144 18.17 -6.35 -32.69
N SER A 145 18.00 -7.60 -33.14
CA SER A 145 17.54 -8.71 -32.30
C SER A 145 18.33 -8.86 -31.00
N ALA A 146 19.66 -8.70 -31.05
CA ALA A 146 20.52 -8.79 -29.86
C ALA A 146 20.14 -7.73 -28.80
N ARG A 147 19.82 -6.50 -29.24
CA ARG A 147 19.39 -5.42 -28.34
C ARG A 147 17.98 -5.67 -27.80
N GLN A 148 17.08 -6.20 -28.64
CA GLN A 148 15.73 -6.54 -28.20
C GLN A 148 15.72 -7.65 -27.15
N ILE A 149 16.55 -8.68 -27.32
CA ILE A 149 16.74 -9.76 -26.34
C ILE A 149 17.29 -9.20 -25.02
N ALA A 150 18.30 -8.32 -25.08
CA ALA A 150 18.87 -7.71 -23.89
C ALA A 150 17.83 -6.90 -23.10
N MET A 151 17.05 -6.06 -23.79
CA MET A 151 15.97 -5.29 -23.15
C MET A 151 14.88 -6.20 -22.57
N TYR A 152 14.52 -7.29 -23.25
CA TYR A 152 13.56 -8.25 -22.71
C TYR A 152 14.11 -8.96 -21.47
N ALA A 153 15.41 -9.28 -21.43
CA ALA A 153 16.06 -9.81 -20.23
C ALA A 153 16.02 -8.80 -19.06
N ASP A 154 16.26 -7.51 -19.33
CA ASP A 154 16.13 -6.45 -18.32
C ASP A 154 14.69 -6.38 -17.77
N TYR A 155 13.68 -6.47 -18.63
CA TYR A 155 12.27 -6.55 -18.20
C TYR A 155 12.01 -7.73 -17.27
N ILE A 156 12.56 -8.89 -17.58
CA ILE A 156 12.44 -10.08 -16.76
C ILE A 156 13.10 -9.90 -15.38
N GLU A 157 14.22 -9.17 -15.29
CA GLU A 157 14.82 -8.78 -13.99
C GLU A 157 13.93 -7.79 -13.22
N LEU A 158 13.33 -6.82 -13.90
CA LEU A 158 12.41 -5.87 -13.27
C LEU A 158 11.18 -6.57 -12.67
N MET A 159 10.66 -7.59 -13.36
CA MET A 159 9.56 -8.44 -12.86
C MET A 159 9.99 -9.26 -11.64
N ARG A 160 11.21 -9.81 -11.63
CA ARG A 160 11.77 -10.50 -10.45
C ARG A 160 11.90 -9.55 -9.26
N TYR A 161 12.46 -8.36 -9.48
CA TYR A 161 12.63 -7.38 -8.43
C TYR A 161 11.28 -6.88 -7.89
N TRP A 162 10.27 -6.73 -8.75
CA TRP A 162 8.92 -6.40 -8.34
C TRP A 162 8.34 -7.43 -7.37
N ARG A 163 8.55 -8.73 -7.64
CA ARG A 163 8.13 -9.80 -6.72
C ARG A 163 8.77 -9.66 -5.32
N VAL A 164 10.05 -9.31 -5.26
CA VAL A 164 10.77 -9.08 -3.98
C VAL A 164 10.17 -7.88 -3.23
N MET A 165 9.92 -6.77 -3.93
CA MET A 165 9.28 -5.59 -3.30
C MET A 165 7.87 -5.93 -2.79
N ALA A 166 7.12 -6.77 -3.50
CA ALA A 166 5.79 -7.21 -3.10
C ALA A 166 5.83 -7.98 -1.77
N GLU A 167 6.81 -8.87 -1.63
CA GLU A 167 7.05 -9.65 -0.41
C GLU A 167 7.41 -8.75 0.77
N GLN A 168 8.37 -7.85 0.60
CA GLN A 168 8.79 -6.92 1.65
C GLN A 168 7.67 -5.99 2.11
N ALA A 169 6.86 -5.49 1.17
CA ALA A 169 5.71 -4.65 1.50
C ALA A 169 4.61 -5.43 2.25
N CYS A 170 4.35 -6.69 1.85
CA CYS A 170 3.42 -7.56 2.58
C CYS A 170 3.90 -7.80 4.01
N GLU A 171 5.18 -8.16 4.19
CA GLU A 171 5.77 -8.42 5.52
C GLU A 171 5.67 -7.19 6.43
N ALA A 172 5.99 -6.01 5.91
CA ALA A 172 5.92 -4.77 6.67
C ALA A 172 4.48 -4.45 7.13
N LEU A 173 3.50 -4.59 6.23
CA LEU A 173 2.09 -4.36 6.53
C LEU A 173 1.55 -5.39 7.52
N GLU A 174 1.89 -6.67 7.36
CA GLU A 174 1.49 -7.75 8.26
C GLU A 174 2.08 -7.58 9.65
N ALA A 175 3.38 -7.23 9.75
CA ALA A 175 4.04 -6.96 11.03
C ALA A 175 3.39 -5.78 11.75
N SER A 176 3.07 -4.70 11.02
CA SER A 176 2.40 -3.52 11.57
C SER A 176 0.97 -3.81 12.06
N LEU A 177 0.20 -4.57 11.28
CA LEU A 177 -1.15 -5.00 11.66
C LEU A 177 -1.12 -5.99 12.85
N GLY A 178 -0.11 -6.85 12.91
CA GLY A 178 0.13 -7.77 14.02
C GLY A 178 0.47 -7.03 15.33
N ALA A 179 1.36 -6.04 15.27
CA ALA A 179 1.70 -5.18 16.40
C ALA A 179 0.52 -4.33 16.89
N SER A 180 -0.44 -4.03 16.00
CA SER A 180 -1.65 -3.26 16.32
C SER A 180 -2.76 -4.09 16.99
N ARG A 181 -2.65 -5.43 17.06
CA ARG A 181 -3.58 -6.25 17.84
C ARG A 181 -3.19 -6.17 19.33
N PRO A 182 -4.10 -5.75 20.23
CA PRO A 182 -3.82 -5.84 21.65
C PRO A 182 -3.56 -7.31 22.00
N VAL A 183 -2.40 -7.59 22.61
CA VAL A 183 -2.12 -8.89 23.21
C VAL A 183 -3.20 -9.13 24.25
N SER A 184 -4.20 -9.96 23.93
CA SER A 184 -5.11 -10.50 24.94
C SER A 184 -4.25 -11.31 25.91
N SER A 185 -3.82 -10.65 26.99
CA SER A 185 -3.26 -11.31 28.16
C SER A 185 -4.41 -12.08 28.81
N SER A 186 -4.64 -13.32 28.36
CA SER A 186 -5.34 -14.32 29.16
C SER A 186 -4.36 -14.80 30.24
N ALA A 187 -4.08 -13.92 31.20
CA ALA A 187 -3.42 -14.27 32.44
C ALA A 187 -4.46 -14.84 33.41
N SER A 188 -4.34 -16.15 33.63
CA SER A 188 -4.67 -16.89 34.86
C SER A 188 -5.96 -16.54 35.62
N VAL A 189 -6.93 -17.44 35.58
CA VAL A 189 -7.74 -17.75 36.76
C VAL A 189 -7.68 -19.26 37.00
N ARG A 190 -7.03 -19.57 38.12
CA ARG A 190 -6.94 -20.79 38.95
C ARG A 190 -7.66 -22.06 38.49
#